data_AF-A0A059C3S8-F1
#
_entry.id   AF-A0A059C3S8-F1
#
_cell.length_a   1.000
_cell.length_b   1.000
_cell.length_c   1.000
_cell.angle_alpha   90.00
_cell.angle_beta   90.00
_cell.angle_gamma   90.00
#
_symmetry.space_group_name_H-M   'P 1'
#
loop_
_entity.id
_entity.type
_entity.pdbx_description
1 polymer ?
#
loop_
_entity_poly.entity_id
_entity_poly.type
_entity_poly.pdbx_seq_one_letter_code
_entity_poly.pdbx_strand_id
1 'polypeptide(L)'
;NENEYSLLLEVALVHVDDLARAHIFLFEHPDTKGRYICTSATMTIKEMSEFLSERYPEFQIPSPESLKELKGPRFFRLSSRKLLDAGFEYKYRIEDMFDGAIQCCKEKGYL
;
A
#
# COMPACT_ATOMS: atom_id res chain seq x y z
N ASN A 1 -8.83 12.97 11.38
CA ASN A 1 -9.44 12.30 12.54
C ASN A 1 -8.34 11.48 13.21
N GLU A 2 -7.59 12.03 14.17
CA GLU A 2 -6.34 11.44 14.71
C GLU A 2 -6.49 10.00 15.23
N ASN A 3 -7.71 9.61 15.64
CA ASN A 3 -8.03 8.25 16.09
C ASN A 3 -7.76 7.16 15.04
N GLU A 4 -7.79 7.48 13.74
CA GLU A 4 -7.62 6.50 12.66
C GLU A 4 -6.17 6.11 12.39
N TYR A 5 -5.20 6.94 12.82
CA TYR A 5 -3.76 6.65 12.62
C TYR A 5 -3.30 5.38 13.35
N SER A 6 -3.99 5.00 14.42
CA SER A 6 -3.71 3.73 15.13
C SER A 6 -3.88 2.48 14.26
N LEU A 7 -4.66 2.55 13.17
CA LEU A 7 -4.87 1.46 12.23
C LEU A 7 -3.77 1.39 11.15
N LEU A 8 -2.97 2.45 11.00
CA LEU A 8 -1.93 2.55 9.96
C LEU A 8 -0.53 2.19 10.46
N LEU A 9 -0.41 1.63 11.67
CA LEU A 9 0.88 1.29 12.26
C LEU A 9 1.76 0.42 11.36
N GLU A 10 1.14 -0.52 10.62
CA GLU A 10 1.78 -1.30 9.58
C GLU A 10 0.73 -1.66 8.52
N VAL A 11 0.91 -1.18 7.28
CA VAL A 11 -0.06 -1.30 6.19
C VAL A 11 0.54 -2.11 5.05
N ALA A 12 -0.21 -3.10 4.57
CA ALA A 12 0.09 -3.85 3.35
C ALA A 12 -0.52 -3.11 2.15
N LEU A 13 0.28 -2.88 1.12
CA LEU A 13 -0.07 -2.06 -0.04
C LEU A 13 0.12 -2.84 -1.35
N VAL A 14 -0.77 -2.57 -2.29
CA VAL A 14 -0.69 -3.06 -3.67
C VAL A 14 -1.30 -2.01 -4.60
N HIS A 15 -0.72 -1.84 -5.78
CA HIS A 15 -1.26 -0.95 -6.79
C HIS A 15 -2.55 -1.55 -7.36
N VAL A 16 -3.57 -0.73 -7.58
CA VAL A 16 -4.88 -1.19 -8.04
C VAL A 16 -4.81 -1.95 -9.38
N ASP A 17 -3.94 -1.51 -10.29
CA ASP A 17 -3.73 -2.19 -11.57
C ASP A 17 -2.98 -3.52 -11.40
N ASP A 18 -2.02 -3.62 -10.47
CA ASP A 18 -1.39 -4.90 -10.16
C ASP A 18 -2.38 -5.89 -9.54
N LEU A 19 -3.30 -5.41 -8.70
CA LEU A 19 -4.36 -6.25 -8.16
C LEU A 19 -5.30 -6.76 -9.27
N ALA A 20 -5.69 -5.91 -10.21
CA ALA A 20 -6.51 -6.32 -11.36
C ALA A 20 -5.76 -7.33 -12.26
N ARG A 21 -4.48 -7.06 -12.56
CA ARG A 21 -3.61 -7.99 -13.28
C ARG A 21 -3.47 -9.34 -12.57
N ALA A 22 -3.37 -9.36 -11.24
CA ALA A 22 -3.29 -10.59 -10.46
C ALA A 22 -4.59 -11.41 -10.56
N HIS A 23 -5.76 -10.77 -10.62
CA HIS A 23 -7.03 -11.47 -10.86
C HIS A 23 -7.05 -12.15 -12.23
N ILE A 24 -6.65 -11.44 -13.28
CA ILE A 24 -6.57 -11.99 -14.65
C ILE A 24 -5.57 -13.15 -14.69
N PHE A 25 -4.38 -12.93 -14.13
CA PHE A 25 -3.33 -13.93 -14.06
C PHE A 25 -3.80 -15.22 -13.40
N LEU A 26 -4.39 -15.15 -12.20
CA LEU A 26 -4.86 -16.34 -11.49
C LEU A 26 -6.02 -17.04 -12.21
N PHE A 27 -6.87 -16.29 -12.92
CA PHE A 27 -7.94 -16.87 -13.74
C PHE A 27 -7.39 -17.65 -14.93
N GLU A 28 -6.33 -17.15 -15.58
CA GLU A 28 -5.73 -17.76 -16.77
C GLU A 28 -4.76 -18.91 -16.46
N HIS A 29 -4.32 -19.07 -15.20
CA HIS A 29 -3.37 -20.12 -14.80
C HIS A 29 -4.07 -21.29 -14.08
N PRO A 30 -4.44 -22.37 -14.81
CA PRO A 30 -5.29 -23.46 -14.29
C PRO A 30 -4.66 -24.26 -13.14
N ASP A 31 -3.34 -24.22 -12.98
CA ASP A 31 -2.62 -24.90 -11.90
C ASP A 31 -2.67 -24.14 -10.57
N THR A 32 -3.12 -22.87 -10.59
CA THR A 32 -3.24 -22.06 -9.37
C THR A 32 -4.48 -22.47 -8.57
N LYS A 33 -4.32 -22.69 -7.26
CA LYS A 33 -5.40 -23.20 -6.39
C LYS A 33 -5.41 -22.54 -5.01
N GLY A 34 -6.62 -22.32 -4.50
CA GLY A 34 -6.86 -21.78 -3.17
C GLY A 34 -6.55 -20.29 -3.07
N ARG A 35 -6.07 -19.85 -1.90
CA ARG A 35 -5.90 -18.43 -1.58
C ARG A 35 -4.52 -17.91 -1.99
N TYR A 36 -4.49 -16.66 -2.46
CA TYR A 36 -3.27 -15.92 -2.81
C TYR A 36 -3.32 -14.54 -2.12
N ILE A 37 -2.22 -14.16 -1.49
CA ILE A 37 -2.02 -12.81 -0.98
C ILE A 37 -1.44 -11.96 -2.12
N CYS A 38 -1.99 -10.77 -2.32
CA CYS A 38 -1.55 -9.81 -3.32
C CYS A 38 -1.19 -8.48 -2.63
N THR A 39 0.06 -8.40 -2.17
CA THR A 39 0.70 -7.21 -1.59
C THR A 39 2.11 -7.07 -2.18
N SER A 40 2.49 -5.89 -2.64
CA SER A 40 3.83 -5.63 -3.17
C SER A 40 4.72 -4.88 -2.19
N ALA A 41 4.14 -4.14 -1.26
CA ALA A 41 4.88 -3.41 -0.24
C ALA A 41 4.21 -3.51 1.14
N THR A 42 5.01 -3.27 2.18
CA THR A 42 4.52 -2.99 3.53
C THR A 42 5.18 -1.71 4.01
N MET A 43 4.41 -0.84 4.63
CA MET A 43 4.88 0.45 5.11
C MET A 43 4.30 0.75 6.49
N THR A 44 5.16 1.17 7.40
CA THR A 44 4.76 1.69 8.72
C THR A 44 4.26 3.13 8.60
N ILE A 45 3.48 3.61 9.57
CA ILE A 45 3.02 4.99 9.56
C ILE A 45 4.16 6.02 9.57
N LYS A 46 5.32 5.67 10.15
CA LYS A 46 6.50 6.54 10.19
C LYS A 46 7.15 6.64 8.81
N GLU A 47 7.39 5.51 8.16
CA GLU A 47 7.88 5.47 6.79
C GLU A 47 6.91 6.18 5.83
N MET A 48 5.60 6.02 6.04
CA MET A 48 4.58 6.74 5.28
C MET A 48 4.65 8.25 5.49
N SER A 49 4.81 8.70 6.74
CA SER A 49 4.98 10.11 7.09
C SER A 49 6.21 10.71 6.41
N GLU A 50 7.37 10.04 6.47
CA GLU A 50 8.61 10.47 5.82
C GLU A 50 8.44 10.55 4.30
N PHE A 51 7.93 9.48 3.70
CA PHE A 51 7.70 9.36 2.27
C PHE A 51 6.78 10.45 1.74
N LEU A 52 5.63 10.67 2.40
CA LEU A 52 4.66 11.67 1.96
C LEU A 52 5.17 13.10 2.16
N SER A 53 5.90 13.36 3.27
CA SER A 53 6.44 14.70 3.55
C SER A 53 7.52 15.12 2.56
N GLU A 54 8.37 14.17 2.15
CA GLU A 54 9.42 14.43 1.15
C GLU A 54 8.83 14.62 -0.25
N ARG A 55 7.86 13.78 -0.63
CA ARG A 55 7.32 13.76 -2.00
C ARG A 55 6.25 14.81 -2.26
N TYR A 56 5.48 15.19 -1.25
CA TYR A 56 4.37 16.14 -1.36
C TYR A 56 4.45 17.23 -0.28
N PRO A 57 5.46 18.12 -0.37
CA PRO A 57 5.71 19.15 0.63
C PRO A 57 4.56 20.17 0.78
N GLU A 58 3.61 20.20 -0.16
CA GLU A 58 2.40 21.02 -0.05
C GLU A 58 1.42 20.55 1.03
N PHE A 59 1.52 19.29 1.48
CA PHE A 59 0.62 18.75 2.50
C PHE A 59 1.23 18.85 3.90
N GLN A 60 0.39 19.18 4.88
CA GLN A 60 0.77 19.18 6.30
C GLN A 60 0.71 17.76 6.86
N ILE A 61 1.77 16.99 6.62
CA ILE A 61 1.91 15.63 7.12
C ILE A 61 2.48 15.66 8.55
N PRO A 62 1.91 14.91 9.52
CA PRO A 62 2.47 14.81 10.87
C PRO A 62 3.89 14.26 10.84
N SER A 63 4.79 14.80 11.66
CA SER A 63 6.17 14.32 11.71
C SER A 63 6.28 12.90 12.28
N PRO A 64 7.30 12.11 11.91
CA PRO A 64 7.52 10.79 12.46
C PRO A 64 7.62 10.78 13.99
N GLU A 65 8.19 11.85 14.58
CA GLU A 65 8.26 12.09 16.03
C GLU A 65 6.87 12.12 16.67
N SER A 66 5.93 12.85 16.07
CA SER A 66 4.56 12.99 16.58
C SER A 66 3.79 11.66 16.56
N LEU A 67 4.22 10.72 15.71
CA LEU A 67 3.59 9.42 15.52
C LEU A 67 4.25 8.31 16.37
N LYS A 68 5.31 8.61 17.15
CA LYS A 68 6.06 7.60 17.92
C LYS A 68 5.23 6.91 18.99
N GLU A 69 4.29 7.62 19.60
CA GLU A 69 3.49 7.12 20.74
C GLU A 69 2.18 6.45 20.32
N LEU A 70 1.88 6.37 19.02
CA LEU A 70 0.68 5.71 18.53
C LEU A 70 0.66 4.23 18.94
N LYS A 71 -0.42 3.85 19.61
CA LYS A 71 -0.71 2.48 20.01
C LYS A 71 -1.94 2.00 19.25
N GLY A 72 -1.90 0.75 18.82
CA GLY A 72 -2.94 0.16 17.98
C GLY A 72 -2.57 -1.26 17.58
N PRO A 73 -3.48 -1.95 16.87
CA PRO A 73 -3.19 -3.26 16.33
C PRO A 73 -2.04 -3.15 15.31
N ARG A 74 -1.03 -4.00 15.47
CA ARG A 74 -0.04 -4.24 14.41
C ARG A 74 -0.45 -5.48 13.64
N PHE A 75 -0.79 -5.30 12.38
CA PHE A 75 -1.12 -6.41 11.50
C PHE A 75 0.16 -7.11 11.07
N PHE A 76 0.10 -8.43 10.94
CA PHE A 76 1.25 -9.23 10.52
C PHE A 76 1.66 -8.87 9.09
N ARG A 77 2.97 -8.86 8.83
CA ARG A 77 3.50 -8.78 7.47
C ARG A 77 2.93 -9.92 6.62
N LEU A 78 2.25 -9.54 5.55
CA LEU A 78 1.69 -10.46 4.59
C LEU A 78 2.76 -10.83 3.56
N SER A 79 2.77 -12.09 3.12
CA SER A 79 3.71 -12.56 2.10
C SER A 79 2.97 -12.95 0.82
N SER A 80 3.32 -12.28 -0.27
CA SER A 80 2.86 -12.63 -1.63
C SER A 80 3.70 -13.71 -2.29
N ARG A 81 4.56 -14.40 -1.54
CA ARG A 81 5.51 -15.38 -2.11
C ARG A 81 4.82 -16.44 -2.95
N LYS A 82 3.67 -16.97 -2.51
CA LYS A 82 2.90 -17.94 -3.30
C LYS A 82 2.44 -17.39 -4.68
N LEU A 83 2.11 -16.10 -4.76
CA LEU A 83 1.71 -15.46 -6.01
C LEU A 83 2.91 -15.24 -6.94
N LEU A 84 4.05 -14.83 -6.37
CA LEU A 84 5.30 -14.66 -7.11
C LEU A 84 5.86 -16.01 -7.62
N ASP A 85 5.85 -17.03 -6.77
CA ASP A 85 6.28 -18.40 -7.11
C ASP A 85 5.38 -19.02 -8.21
N ALA A 86 4.16 -18.51 -8.40
CA ALA A 86 3.28 -18.91 -9.50
C ALA A 86 3.65 -18.24 -10.84
N GLY A 87 4.50 -17.21 -10.84
CA GLY A 87 4.96 -16.49 -12.03
C GLY A 87 4.38 -15.08 -12.18
N PHE A 88 3.62 -14.56 -11.21
CA PHE A 88 3.12 -13.19 -11.26
C PHE A 88 4.21 -12.18 -10.92
N GLU A 89 4.25 -11.06 -11.64
CA GLU A 89 5.19 -9.96 -11.42
C GLU A 89 4.46 -8.63 -11.23
N TYR A 90 4.76 -7.95 -10.11
CA TYR A 90 4.30 -6.59 -9.84
C TYR A 90 4.98 -5.61 -10.79
N LYS A 91 4.21 -4.71 -11.40
CA LYS A 91 4.72 -3.67 -12.30
C LYS A 91 4.99 -2.35 -11.59
N TYR A 92 4.19 -2.06 -10.55
CA TYR A 92 4.12 -0.73 -9.97
C TYR A 92 4.82 -0.68 -8.64
N ARG A 93 5.52 0.44 -8.40
CA ARG A 93 6.18 0.72 -7.15
C ARG A 93 5.28 1.53 -6.23
N ILE A 94 5.74 1.78 -5.01
CA ILE A 94 4.98 2.54 -4.02
C ILE A 94 4.77 3.99 -4.46
N GLU A 95 5.74 4.56 -5.17
CA GLU A 95 5.66 5.90 -5.75
C GLU A 95 4.47 6.03 -6.71
N ASP A 96 4.32 5.05 -7.61
CA ASP A 96 3.23 5.04 -8.59
C ASP A 96 1.85 4.97 -7.91
N MET A 97 1.75 4.24 -6.79
CA MET A 97 0.50 4.12 -6.03
C MET A 97 0.05 5.46 -5.45
N PHE A 98 0.95 6.15 -4.75
CA PHE A 98 0.63 7.42 -4.10
C PHE A 98 0.48 8.55 -5.12
N ASP A 99 1.34 8.62 -6.14
CA ASP A 99 1.25 9.63 -7.19
C ASP A 99 -0.08 9.53 -7.94
N GLY A 100 -0.45 8.32 -8.36
CA GLY A 100 -1.71 8.07 -9.06
C GLY A 100 -2.93 8.38 -8.20
N ALA A 101 -2.91 7.99 -6.92
CA ALA A 101 -4.00 8.27 -6.00
C ALA A 101 -4.18 9.76 -5.72
N ILE A 102 -3.09 10.47 -5.41
CA ILE A 102 -3.13 11.91 -5.10
C ILE A 102 -3.53 12.72 -6.33
N GLN A 103 -2.98 12.40 -7.50
CA GLN A 103 -3.34 13.08 -8.74
C GLN A 103 -4.83 12.90 -9.07
N CYS A 104 -5.35 11.66 -8.98
CA CYS A 104 -6.77 11.37 -9.21
C CYS A 104 -7.67 12.12 -8.20
N CYS A 105 -7.27 12.21 -6.93
CA CYS A 105 -8.01 12.96 -5.92
C CYS A 105 -8.02 14.48 -6.19
N LYS A 106 -6.88 15.07 -6.59
CA LYS A 106 -6.78 16.49 -6.95
C LYS A 106 -7.66 16.82 -8.17
N GLU A 107 -7.60 16.01 -9.22
CA GLU A 107 -8.42 16.19 -10.44
C GLU A 107 -9.92 16.14 -10.17
N LYS A 108 -10.34 15.37 -9.16
CA LYS A 108 -11.74 15.21 -8.77
C LYS A 108 -12.17 16.13 -7.63
N GLY A 109 -11.28 16.96 -7.11
CA GLY A 109 -11.56 17.89 -6.01
C GLY A 109 -11.78 17.22 -4.65
N TYR A 110 -11.20 16.05 -4.42
CA TYR A 110 -11.17 15.38 -3.11
C TYR A 110 -9.96 15.78 -2.26
N LEU A 111 -8.92 16.31 -2.91
CA LEU A 111 -7.70 16.88 -2.30
C LEU A 111 -7.38 18.23 -2.95
#